data_AF-A0A8T5TVM8-F1
#
_entry.id   AF-A0A8T5TVM8-F1
#
_cell.length_a   1.000
_cell.length_b   1.000
_cell.length_c   1.000
_cell.angle_alpha   90.00
_cell.angle_beta   90.00
_cell.angle_gamma   90.00
#
_symmetry.space_group_name_H-M   'P 1'
#
loop_
_entity.id
_entity.type
_entity.pdbx_description
1 polymer ?
#
loop_
_entity_poly.entity_id
_entity_poly.type
_entity_poly.pdbx_seq_one_letter_code
_entity_poly.pdbx_strand_id
1 'polypeptide(L)'
;MSKKKIDQDSEDAHELILFRELSAKDSIKFEDEPLQYVDQEDKINMVYKLIPFGGNYLYSLVIKNQSADPITEVKISIIIPEFFKLCRSTPPTLTIESLESEDESNNEVIEEKQVKMEFELLNGDSQKQINLYLRPVLLEKKGKIRSFITFVNNKDFVRAIDTDTINIELNPFSIERKIIPRSEIKRFLEKPWIKKANKSIGISYDGIFDENYFFEQIIKTIQDVNFQLILKNQTNKISWFCGTDLVSGNDILVIGQIIEGKIEWLAASSNPHLLISVLTHFVNLFKHEMLQIGRISSEDQIYSLECKYCGNTLPYFPGRGKSIECNKCNYEQIIWN
;
A
#
# COMPACT_ATOMS: atom_id res chain seq x y z
N MET A 1 -5.51 -2.25 -94.96
CA MET A 1 -4.13 -2.30 -94.46
C MET A 1 -4.05 -1.51 -93.15
N SER A 2 -3.49 -2.14 -92.11
CA SER A 2 -2.83 -1.59 -90.89
C SER A 2 -3.51 -0.44 -90.10
N LYS A 3 -4.25 -0.69 -88.99
CA LYS A 3 -3.86 -0.89 -87.56
C LYS A 3 -3.52 0.40 -86.74
N LYS A 4 -4.42 0.73 -85.79
CA LYS A 4 -4.27 1.10 -84.33
C LYS A 4 -3.36 2.31 -83.97
N LYS A 5 -3.56 3.14 -82.93
CA LYS A 5 -4.36 3.10 -81.67
C LYS A 5 -4.39 4.53 -81.01
N ILE A 6 -5.26 4.66 -80.00
CA ILE A 6 -5.68 5.82 -79.18
C ILE A 6 -4.75 6.04 -77.95
N ASP A 7 -4.70 7.27 -77.40
CA ASP A 7 -4.84 7.68 -75.96
C ASP A 7 -4.24 9.10 -75.78
N GLN A 8 -5.02 10.19 -75.59
CA GLN A 8 -5.71 10.74 -74.38
C GLN A 8 -4.78 11.39 -73.33
N ASP A 9 -4.83 12.73 -73.19
CA ASP A 9 -5.26 13.47 -71.97
C ASP A 9 -4.92 14.99 -72.06
N SER A 10 -5.98 15.84 -72.13
CA SER A 10 -6.43 16.85 -71.13
C SER A 10 -5.71 18.21 -71.26
N GLU A 11 -6.27 19.21 -71.94
CA GLU A 11 -7.26 20.21 -71.44
C GLU A 11 -6.85 20.91 -70.13
N ASP A 12 -6.99 22.22 -69.94
CA ASP A 12 -6.85 23.44 -70.74
C ASP A 12 -6.93 24.61 -69.73
N ALA A 13 -6.40 25.77 -70.10
CA ALA A 13 -6.72 27.11 -69.58
C ALA A 13 -6.45 27.51 -68.10
N HIS A 14 -5.40 28.32 -67.91
CA HIS A 14 -5.29 29.32 -66.85
C HIS A 14 -5.67 30.71 -67.40
N GLU A 15 -6.90 31.16 -67.18
CA GLU A 15 -7.29 32.57 -67.33
C GLU A 15 -7.47 33.23 -65.96
N LEU A 16 -6.68 34.28 -65.74
CA LEU A 16 -6.69 35.15 -64.57
C LEU A 16 -7.93 36.05 -64.58
N ILE A 17 -8.73 36.03 -63.51
CA ILE A 17 -9.77 37.02 -63.27
C ILE A 17 -9.33 37.92 -62.09
N LEU A 18 -9.06 39.18 -62.41
CA LEU A 18 -8.84 40.27 -61.46
C LEU A 18 -10.19 40.81 -60.96
N PHE A 19 -10.44 40.73 -59.66
CA PHE A 19 -11.56 41.43 -59.01
C PHE A 19 -11.05 42.63 -58.18
N ARG A 20 -11.69 43.78 -58.40
CA ARG A 20 -11.47 45.05 -57.71
C ARG A 20 -11.93 44.99 -56.25
N GLU A 21 -11.15 45.63 -55.39
CA GLU A 21 -11.41 45.83 -53.97
C GLU A 21 -12.76 46.55 -53.71
N LEU A 22 -13.58 45.95 -52.86
CA LEU A 22 -14.68 46.61 -52.17
C LEU A 22 -14.27 46.84 -50.71
N SER A 23 -14.04 48.12 -50.44
CA SER A 23 -14.10 48.85 -49.17
C SER A 23 -14.51 48.08 -47.90
N ALA A 24 -13.63 48.25 -46.91
CA ALA A 24 -13.75 47.93 -45.49
C ALA A 24 -15.17 47.74 -44.93
N LYS A 25 -15.43 46.56 -44.38
CA LYS A 25 -16.19 46.41 -43.14
C LYS A 25 -15.18 46.10 -42.06
N ASP A 26 -15.10 46.98 -41.06
CA ASP A 26 -14.32 46.78 -39.85
C ASP A 26 -14.59 45.37 -39.30
N SER A 27 -13.56 44.53 -39.32
CA SER A 27 -13.58 43.31 -38.53
C SER A 27 -13.61 43.74 -37.09
N ILE A 28 -14.64 43.31 -36.36
CA ILE A 28 -14.62 43.30 -34.91
C ILE A 28 -13.37 42.49 -34.53
N LYS A 29 -12.30 43.19 -34.13
CA LYS A 29 -11.21 42.56 -33.42
C LYS A 29 -11.83 42.05 -32.13
N PHE A 30 -12.03 40.74 -32.05
CA PHE A 30 -12.10 40.11 -30.75
C PHE A 30 -10.75 40.40 -30.11
N GLU A 31 -10.76 41.22 -29.06
CA GLU A 31 -9.64 41.23 -28.14
C GLU A 31 -9.45 39.78 -27.70
N ASP A 32 -8.25 39.23 -27.91
CA ASP A 32 -7.88 37.97 -27.30
C ASP A 32 -8.17 38.14 -25.80
N GLU A 33 -9.14 37.37 -25.28
CA GLU A 33 -9.31 37.25 -23.84
C GLU A 33 -7.92 36.98 -23.27
N PRO A 34 -7.48 37.72 -22.24
CA PRO A 34 -6.14 37.55 -21.73
C PRO A 34 -5.99 36.08 -21.36
N LEU A 35 -5.15 35.36 -22.10
CA LEU A 35 -4.73 34.01 -21.77
C LEU A 35 -4.23 34.11 -20.34
N GLN A 36 -5.05 33.70 -19.38
CA GLN A 36 -4.60 33.49 -18.02
C GLN A 36 -3.45 32.51 -18.17
N TYR A 37 -2.25 33.04 -17.95
CA TYR A 37 -1.02 32.28 -18.08
C TYR A 37 -0.96 31.38 -16.85
N VAL A 38 -1.71 30.28 -16.90
CA VAL A 38 -1.71 29.26 -15.85
C VAL A 38 -0.35 28.56 -15.96
N ASP A 39 0.49 28.70 -14.93
CA ASP A 39 1.79 28.02 -14.88
C ASP A 39 1.53 26.50 -14.96
N GLN A 40 2.42 25.76 -15.63
CA GLN A 40 2.29 24.30 -15.73
C GLN A 40 2.25 23.67 -14.32
N GLU A 41 2.93 24.29 -13.36
CA GLU A 41 2.92 23.93 -11.94
C GLU A 41 1.51 23.90 -11.34
N ASP A 42 0.67 24.90 -11.62
CA ASP A 42 -0.72 24.97 -11.15
C ASP A 42 -1.60 23.84 -11.74
N LYS A 43 -1.10 23.16 -12.78
CA LYS A 43 -1.75 22.02 -13.43
C LYS A 43 -1.16 20.67 -13.00
N ILE A 44 -0.11 20.66 -12.17
CA ILE A 44 0.41 19.44 -11.56
C ILE A 44 -0.23 19.26 -10.19
N ASN A 45 -1.09 18.26 -10.07
CA ASN A 45 -1.85 18.00 -8.85
C ASN A 45 -1.42 16.70 -8.17
N MET A 46 -1.15 16.76 -6.87
CA MET A 46 -0.90 15.59 -6.04
C MET A 46 -2.14 15.24 -5.21
N VAL A 47 -2.58 13.99 -5.31
CA VAL A 47 -3.63 13.44 -4.45
C VAL A 47 -3.03 12.29 -3.67
N TYR A 48 -3.05 12.39 -2.35
CA TYR A 48 -2.43 11.40 -1.47
C TYR A 48 -3.40 10.95 -0.37
N LYS A 49 -3.26 9.70 0.06
CA LYS A 49 -4.04 9.14 1.17
C LYS A 49 -3.34 7.97 1.82
N LEU A 50 -3.62 7.77 3.11
CA LEU A 50 -3.22 6.59 3.86
C LEU A 50 -4.48 5.86 4.32
N ILE A 51 -4.65 4.61 3.93
CA ILE A 51 -5.84 3.81 4.27
C ILE A 51 -5.47 2.42 4.80
N PRO A 52 -6.26 1.85 5.72
CA PRO A 52 -6.13 0.44 6.10
C PRO A 52 -6.28 -0.49 4.90
N PHE A 53 -5.40 -1.49 4.82
CA PHE A 53 -5.39 -2.53 3.78
C PHE A 53 -5.02 -3.88 4.40
N GLY A 54 -6.04 -4.67 4.76
CA GLY A 54 -5.85 -5.92 5.49
C GLY A 54 -5.17 -5.66 6.84
N GLY A 55 -4.07 -6.35 7.12
CA GLY A 55 -3.23 -6.13 8.31
C GLY A 55 -2.10 -5.11 8.11
N ASN A 56 -2.18 -4.25 7.09
CA ASN A 56 -1.18 -3.24 6.72
C ASN A 56 -1.87 -1.90 6.41
N TYR A 57 -1.08 -0.85 6.18
CA TYR A 57 -1.55 0.39 5.57
C TYR A 57 -1.14 0.47 4.10
N LEU A 58 -2.00 1.08 3.28
CA LEU A 58 -1.69 1.48 1.92
C LEU A 58 -1.58 3.01 1.88
N TYR A 59 -0.37 3.49 1.65
CA TYR A 59 -0.13 4.86 1.24
C TYR A 59 -0.23 4.94 -0.29
N SER A 60 -1.07 5.82 -0.80
CA SER A 60 -1.26 6.02 -2.24
C SER A 60 -1.01 7.48 -2.58
N LEU A 61 -0.12 7.73 -3.53
CA LEU A 61 0.20 9.04 -4.09
C LEU A 61 -0.10 9.02 -5.58
N VAL A 62 -1.00 9.88 -6.02
CA VAL A 62 -1.36 10.06 -7.44
C VAL A 62 -0.88 11.42 -7.88
N ILE A 63 -0.06 11.44 -8.91
CA ILE A 63 0.50 12.64 -9.52
C ILE A 63 -0.24 12.82 -10.84
N LYS A 64 -0.94 13.93 -11.00
CA LYS A 64 -1.72 14.24 -12.19
C LYS A 64 -1.08 15.41 -12.91
N ASN A 65 -0.73 15.21 -14.17
CA ASN A 65 -0.38 16.29 -15.07
C ASN A 65 -1.63 16.67 -15.86
N GLN A 66 -2.24 17.80 -15.53
CA GLN A 66 -3.42 18.34 -16.21
C GLN A 66 -3.04 19.42 -17.24
N SER A 67 -1.73 19.57 -17.52
CA SER A 67 -1.25 20.35 -18.64
C SER A 67 -1.16 19.46 -19.88
N ALA A 68 -1.27 20.08 -21.06
CA ALA A 68 -1.06 19.39 -22.32
C ALA A 68 0.42 19.01 -22.54
N ASP A 69 1.34 19.71 -21.87
CA ASP A 69 2.77 19.50 -22.01
C ASP A 69 3.27 18.41 -21.04
N PRO A 70 4.23 17.56 -21.45
CA PRO A 70 4.86 16.61 -20.55
C PRO A 70 5.74 17.31 -19.50
N ILE A 71 6.06 16.58 -18.44
CA ILE A 71 7.17 16.91 -17.52
C ILE A 71 8.21 15.80 -17.55
N THR A 72 9.47 16.18 -17.39
CA THR A 72 10.62 15.27 -17.42
C THR A 72 11.30 15.20 -16.05
N GLU A 73 12.10 14.14 -15.84
CA GLU A 73 12.94 13.97 -14.65
C GLU A 73 12.20 14.12 -13.31
N VAL A 74 11.15 13.32 -13.12
CA VAL A 74 10.36 13.37 -11.90
C VAL A 74 11.01 12.51 -10.82
N LYS A 75 11.38 13.16 -9.72
CA LYS A 75 11.91 12.54 -8.51
C LYS A 75 10.88 12.64 -7.40
N ILE A 76 10.54 11.52 -6.78
CA ILE A 76 9.66 11.46 -5.61
C ILE A 76 10.43 10.97 -4.41
N SER A 77 10.24 11.68 -3.30
CA SER A 77 10.70 11.26 -1.99
C SER A 77 9.51 11.15 -1.05
N ILE A 78 9.35 10.00 -0.40
CA ILE A 78 8.29 9.76 0.59
C ILE A 78 8.96 9.45 1.92
N ILE A 79 8.73 10.31 2.90
CA ILE A 79 9.18 10.12 4.27
C ILE A 79 8.13 9.30 5.01
N ILE A 80 8.57 8.21 5.65
CA ILE A 80 7.73 7.32 6.45
C ILE A 80 8.36 7.11 7.84
N PRO A 81 7.55 6.98 8.90
CA PRO A 81 8.06 6.71 10.24
C PRO A 81 8.76 5.35 10.33
N GLU A 82 9.77 5.24 11.19
CA GLU A 82 10.55 4.01 11.32
C GLU A 82 9.79 2.79 11.85
N PHE A 83 8.71 3.03 12.60
CA PHE A 83 7.82 1.96 13.04
C PHE A 83 7.01 1.34 11.90
N PHE A 84 7.16 1.81 10.66
CA PHE A 84 6.71 1.11 9.46
C PHE A 84 7.86 0.40 8.75
N LYS A 85 7.59 -0.84 8.35
CA LYS A 85 8.39 -1.55 7.36
C LYS A 85 7.67 -1.51 6.02
N LEU A 86 8.33 -1.05 4.97
CA LEU A 86 7.83 -1.18 3.61
C LEU A 86 7.85 -2.65 3.19
N CYS A 87 6.68 -3.21 2.88
CA CYS A 87 6.55 -4.62 2.48
C CYS A 87 6.43 -4.80 0.97
N ARG A 88 5.86 -3.80 0.28
CA ARG A 88 5.63 -3.84 -1.16
C ARG A 88 5.45 -2.42 -1.68
N SER A 89 5.77 -2.23 -2.96
CA SER A 89 5.43 -1.03 -3.69
C SER A 89 4.88 -1.31 -5.08
N THR A 90 4.23 -0.31 -5.65
CA THR A 90 3.89 -0.26 -7.07
C THR A 90 4.11 1.18 -7.54
N PRO A 91 5.00 1.43 -8.52
CA PRO A 91 5.89 0.47 -9.18
C PRO A 91 6.95 -0.15 -8.23
N PRO A 92 7.56 -1.30 -8.58
CA PRO A 92 8.52 -2.00 -7.73
C PRO A 92 9.92 -1.34 -7.68
N THR A 93 10.21 -0.40 -8.58
CA THR A 93 11.49 0.33 -8.66
C THR A 93 11.56 1.39 -7.58
N LEU A 94 12.18 1.06 -6.44
CA LEU A 94 12.40 1.97 -5.31
C LEU A 94 13.84 1.87 -4.78
N THR A 95 14.36 3.00 -4.30
CA THR A 95 15.53 3.04 -3.41
C THR A 95 15.04 3.41 -1.99
N ILE A 96 15.53 2.72 -0.96
CA ILE A 96 15.19 3.00 0.44
C ILE A 96 16.46 3.51 1.14
N GLU A 97 16.37 4.68 1.76
CA GLU A 97 17.42 5.30 2.55
C GLU A 97 16.90 5.54 3.97
N SER A 98 17.77 5.46 4.97
CA SER A 98 17.42 5.79 6.36
C SER A 98 17.80 7.25 6.62
N LEU A 99 16.94 8.00 7.30
CA LEU A 99 17.18 9.39 7.68
C LEU A 99 17.27 9.47 9.21
N GLU A 100 18.41 9.97 9.70
CA GLU A 100 18.49 10.50 11.06
C GLU A 100 17.97 11.95 10.99
N SER A 101 16.84 12.22 11.63
CA SER A 101 16.31 13.58 11.75
C SER A 101 16.55 14.10 13.17
N GLU A 102 17.31 15.18 13.30
CA GLU A 102 17.43 15.95 14.54
C GLU A 102 16.27 16.95 14.60
N ASP A 103 15.21 16.63 15.33
CA ASP A 103 14.13 17.60 15.59
C ASP A 103 14.61 18.57 16.69
N GLU A 104 15.05 19.78 16.31
CA GLU A 104 15.61 20.84 17.19
C GLU A 104 14.65 21.33 18.30
N SER A 105 13.40 20.88 18.31
CA SER A 105 12.37 21.45 19.18
C SER A 105 11.98 20.59 20.40
N ASN A 106 12.35 19.30 20.50
CA ASN A 106 11.87 18.46 21.60
C ASN A 106 12.75 17.29 22.08
N ASN A 107 14.04 17.18 21.72
CA ASN A 107 14.92 16.09 22.18
C ASN A 107 14.35 14.66 21.98
N GLU A 108 13.38 14.47 21.09
CA GLU A 108 12.92 13.16 20.64
C GLU A 108 13.47 12.94 19.24
N VAL A 109 14.45 12.04 19.12
CA VAL A 109 14.91 11.57 17.81
C VAL A 109 13.79 10.72 17.23
N ILE A 110 13.05 11.27 16.27
CA ILE A 110 12.14 10.47 15.46
C ILE A 110 12.99 9.95 14.31
N GLU A 111 13.40 8.69 14.43
CA GLU A 111 14.03 7.99 13.32
C GLU A 111 13.00 7.90 12.16
N GLU A 112 13.40 8.31 10.96
CA GLU A 112 12.55 8.29 9.77
C GLU A 112 13.21 7.50 8.63
N LYS A 113 12.40 6.90 7.75
CA LYS A 113 12.85 6.25 6.52
C LYS A 113 12.40 7.05 5.33
N GLN A 114 13.26 7.15 4.32
CA GLN A 114 12.95 7.80 3.06
C GLN A 114 12.89 6.77 1.94
N VAL A 115 11.77 6.76 1.22
CA VAL A 115 11.60 6.00 -0.01
C VAL A 115 11.76 6.95 -1.18
N LYS A 116 12.74 6.69 -2.05
CA LYS A 116 13.02 7.47 -3.25
C LYS A 116 12.62 6.72 -4.52
N MET A 117 12.09 7.48 -5.48
CA MET A 117 11.66 7.03 -6.80
C MET A 117 12.06 8.05 -7.85
N GLU A 118 12.49 7.58 -9.01
CA GLU A 118 12.76 8.45 -10.16
C GLU A 118 12.09 7.88 -11.41
N PHE A 119 11.56 8.76 -12.26
CA PHE A 119 11.10 8.39 -13.59
C PHE A 119 11.27 9.51 -14.60
N GLU A 120 11.52 9.12 -15.84
CA GLU A 120 11.97 10.03 -16.89
C GLU A 120 10.85 10.90 -17.47
N LEU A 121 9.60 10.42 -17.52
CA LEU A 121 8.52 11.11 -18.22
C LEU A 121 7.16 10.93 -17.55
N LEU A 122 6.41 12.04 -17.45
CA LEU A 122 4.97 12.06 -17.23
C LEU A 122 4.31 12.89 -18.34
N ASN A 123 3.57 12.22 -19.22
CA ASN A 123 2.93 12.84 -20.37
C ASN A 123 1.90 13.92 -19.95
N GLY A 124 1.57 14.80 -20.89
CA GLY A 124 0.42 15.69 -20.73
C GLY A 124 -0.88 14.90 -20.54
N ASP A 125 -1.83 15.50 -19.82
CA ASP A 125 -3.15 14.93 -19.51
C ASP A 125 -3.10 13.48 -18.99
N SER A 126 -2.08 13.19 -18.19
CA SER A 126 -1.81 11.83 -17.69
C SER A 126 -1.67 11.81 -16.18
N GLN A 127 -1.67 10.60 -15.62
CA GLN A 127 -1.45 10.41 -14.19
C GLN A 127 -0.54 9.22 -13.92
N LYS A 128 0.17 9.29 -12.80
CA LYS A 128 0.97 8.20 -12.27
C LYS A 128 0.61 7.96 -10.82
N GLN A 129 0.41 6.69 -10.48
CA GLN A 129 0.06 6.27 -9.14
C GLN A 129 1.20 5.46 -8.54
N ILE A 130 1.53 5.83 -7.31
CA ILE A 130 2.50 5.18 -6.45
C ILE A 130 1.74 4.61 -5.26
N ASN A 131 1.98 3.35 -4.96
CA ASN A 131 1.38 2.66 -3.83
C ASN A 131 2.50 2.07 -2.97
N LEU A 132 2.54 2.44 -1.70
CA LEU A 132 3.42 1.85 -0.69
C LEU A 132 2.59 1.07 0.33
N TYR A 133 2.93 -0.18 0.54
CA TYR A 133 2.29 -1.04 1.53
C TYR A 133 3.16 -1.08 2.79
N LEU A 134 2.69 -0.40 3.83
CA LEU A 134 3.40 -0.15 5.06
C LEU A 134 2.90 -1.11 6.14
N ARG A 135 3.77 -1.97 6.64
CA ARG A 135 3.49 -2.88 7.75
C ARG A 135 3.99 -2.28 9.05
N PRO A 136 3.11 -2.05 10.04
CA PRO A 136 3.56 -1.57 11.33
C PRO A 136 4.35 -2.66 12.06
N VAL A 137 5.50 -2.28 12.63
CA VAL A 137 6.37 -3.13 13.43
C VAL A 137 6.31 -2.78 14.92
N LEU A 138 5.98 -1.55 15.27
CA LEU A 138 5.78 -1.11 16.66
C LEU A 138 4.40 -0.45 16.79
N LEU A 139 3.85 -0.50 18.00
CA LEU A 139 2.62 0.19 18.39
C LEU A 139 2.96 1.38 19.31
N GLU A 140 1.98 2.23 19.60
CA GLU A 140 2.12 3.35 20.55
C GLU A 140 3.18 4.38 20.11
N LYS A 141 3.45 4.44 18.81
CA LYS A 141 4.30 5.45 18.17
C LYS A 141 3.46 6.38 17.33
N LYS A 142 3.82 7.66 17.38
CA LYS A 142 3.32 8.72 16.51
C LYS A 142 4.34 8.98 15.42
N GLY A 143 3.87 9.31 14.24
CA GLY A 143 4.74 9.66 13.14
C GLY A 143 4.02 10.44 12.07
N LYS A 144 4.80 10.92 11.11
CA LYS A 144 4.34 11.75 10.00
C LYS A 144 4.72 11.08 8.69
N ILE A 145 3.80 11.10 7.73
CA ILE A 145 4.08 10.73 6.35
C ILE A 145 3.97 11.99 5.50
N ARG A 146 4.99 12.26 4.71
CA ARG A 146 5.08 13.42 3.81
C ARG A 146 5.72 13.01 2.49
N SER A 147 5.30 13.63 1.40
CA SER A 147 5.81 13.35 0.06
C SER A 147 6.25 14.62 -0.64
N PHE A 148 7.39 14.54 -1.31
CA PHE A 148 7.98 15.61 -2.08
C PHE A 148 8.16 15.13 -3.51
N ILE A 149 7.86 16.00 -4.46
CA ILE A 149 8.12 15.75 -5.87
C ILE A 149 8.95 16.88 -6.42
N THR A 150 10.07 16.54 -7.03
CA THR A 150 10.86 17.45 -7.87
C THR A 150 10.68 17.04 -9.33
N PHE A 151 10.49 17.98 -10.24
CA PHE A 151 10.36 17.70 -11.68
C PHE A 151 10.89 18.86 -12.53
N VAL A 152 11.18 18.58 -13.80
CA VAL A 152 11.52 19.59 -14.80
C VAL A 152 10.29 19.87 -15.66
N ASN A 153 9.90 21.14 -15.72
CA ASN A 153 8.73 21.59 -16.48
C ASN A 153 9.05 21.79 -17.97
N ASN A 154 8.05 22.13 -18.78
CA ASN A 154 8.16 22.37 -20.22
C ASN A 154 9.06 23.56 -20.62
N LYS A 155 9.58 24.32 -19.65
CA LYS A 155 10.49 25.46 -19.82
C LYS A 155 11.89 25.17 -19.24
N ASP A 156 12.20 23.89 -19.01
CA ASP A 156 13.47 23.41 -18.45
C ASP A 156 13.77 23.96 -17.04
N PHE A 157 12.74 24.38 -16.30
CA PHE A 157 12.91 24.77 -14.91
C PHE A 157 12.62 23.61 -13.96
N VAL A 158 13.48 23.46 -12.95
CA VAL A 158 13.23 22.59 -11.81
C VAL A 158 12.15 23.20 -10.92
N ARG A 159 11.17 22.37 -10.54
CA ARG A 159 10.08 22.68 -9.63
C ARG A 159 9.98 21.64 -8.53
N ALA A 160 9.42 22.04 -7.39
CA ALA A 160 9.20 21.17 -6.26
C ALA A 160 7.81 21.40 -5.67
N ILE A 161 7.04 20.32 -5.50
CA ILE A 161 5.72 20.35 -4.86
C ILE A 161 5.75 19.40 -3.67
N ASP A 162 5.10 19.81 -2.60
CA ASP A 162 5.01 19.08 -1.35
C ASP A 162 3.56 18.79 -1.00
N THR A 163 3.34 17.67 -0.30
CA THR A 163 2.04 17.31 0.24
C THR A 163 1.90 17.81 1.67
N ASP A 164 0.67 18.07 2.13
CA ASP A 164 0.47 18.22 3.57
C ASP A 164 0.83 16.93 4.31
N THR A 165 1.14 17.09 5.59
CA THR A 165 1.57 15.99 6.43
C THR A 165 0.40 15.13 6.87
N ILE A 166 0.48 13.82 6.64
CA ILE A 166 -0.41 12.85 7.27
C ILE A 166 0.17 12.47 8.63
N ASN A 167 -0.49 12.88 9.71
CA ASN A 167 -0.19 12.38 11.05
C ASN A 167 -0.80 10.99 11.22
N ILE A 168 0.00 10.02 11.68
CA ILE A 168 -0.44 8.67 11.99
C ILE A 168 -0.03 8.29 13.41
N GLU A 169 -0.97 7.69 14.12
CA GLU A 169 -0.80 7.12 15.44
C GLU A 169 -1.39 5.71 15.45
N LEU A 170 -0.61 4.75 15.95
CA LEU A 170 -1.09 3.40 16.20
C LEU A 170 -1.51 3.31 17.66
N ASN A 171 -2.79 3.59 17.89
CA ASN A 171 -3.34 3.65 19.23
C ASN A 171 -3.23 2.29 19.93
N PRO A 172 -2.95 2.29 21.25
CA PRO A 172 -3.15 1.10 22.06
C PRO A 172 -4.62 0.69 22.03
N PHE A 173 -4.88 -0.58 22.29
CA PHE A 173 -6.22 -1.12 22.45
C PHE A 173 -6.31 -1.83 23.79
N SER A 174 -7.51 -1.89 24.34
CA SER A 174 -7.76 -2.56 25.62
C SER A 174 -8.99 -3.41 25.50
N ILE A 175 -8.88 -4.70 25.79
CA ILE A 175 -9.95 -5.65 25.52
C ILE A 175 -10.73 -5.97 26.79
N GLU A 176 -12.04 -5.79 26.71
CA GLU A 176 -12.99 -6.43 27.61
C GLU A 176 -13.43 -7.78 27.03
N ARG A 177 -13.45 -8.80 27.89
CA ARG A 177 -13.90 -10.15 27.52
C ARG A 177 -15.35 -10.12 27.06
N LYS A 178 -15.62 -10.71 25.91
CA LYS A 178 -16.98 -10.87 25.40
C LYS A 178 -17.28 -12.32 25.06
N ILE A 179 -18.35 -12.85 25.61
CA ILE A 179 -18.89 -14.16 25.21
C ILE A 179 -19.92 -13.91 24.11
N ILE A 180 -19.76 -14.59 22.97
CA ILE A 180 -20.77 -14.62 21.91
C ILE A 180 -21.19 -16.06 21.63
N PRO A 181 -22.49 -16.33 21.43
CA PRO A 181 -22.95 -17.65 21.01
C PRO A 181 -22.32 -18.06 19.68
N ARG A 182 -22.01 -19.35 19.52
CA ARG A 182 -21.44 -19.89 18.27
C ARG A 182 -22.31 -19.60 17.03
N SER A 183 -23.63 -19.57 17.20
CA SER A 183 -24.60 -19.23 16.15
C SER A 183 -24.47 -17.80 15.65
N GLU A 184 -23.95 -16.88 16.46
CA GLU A 184 -23.80 -15.47 16.11
C GLU A 184 -22.49 -15.16 15.39
N ILE A 185 -21.47 -16.03 15.50
CA ILE A 185 -20.16 -15.84 14.83
C ILE A 185 -20.35 -15.64 13.32
N LYS A 186 -21.14 -16.50 12.68
CA LYS A 186 -21.41 -16.43 11.24
C LYS A 186 -22.13 -15.11 10.90
N ARG A 187 -23.16 -14.77 11.67
CA ARG A 187 -23.92 -13.52 11.51
C ARG A 187 -23.05 -12.27 11.69
N PHE A 188 -22.09 -12.30 12.61
CA PHE A 188 -21.13 -11.22 12.80
C PHE A 188 -20.23 -11.07 11.57
N LEU A 189 -19.64 -12.15 11.09
CA LEU A 189 -18.70 -12.17 9.95
C LEU A 189 -19.32 -11.85 8.58
N GLU A 190 -20.66 -11.94 8.46
CA GLU A 190 -21.42 -11.65 7.24
C GLU A 190 -21.88 -10.19 7.14
N LYS A 191 -21.75 -9.39 8.21
CA LYS A 191 -22.11 -7.97 8.20
C LYS A 191 -21.22 -7.19 7.21
N PRO A 192 -21.77 -6.38 6.28
CA PRO A 192 -20.99 -5.69 5.23
C PRO A 192 -19.93 -4.69 5.75
N TRP A 193 -20.19 -4.11 6.92
CA TRP A 193 -19.28 -3.17 7.57
C TRP A 193 -18.16 -3.86 8.36
N ILE A 194 -18.26 -5.16 8.63
CA ILE A 194 -17.20 -5.92 9.29
C ILE A 194 -16.11 -6.21 8.27
N LYS A 195 -14.91 -5.68 8.54
CA LYS A 195 -13.71 -5.95 7.75
C LYS A 195 -12.95 -7.11 8.37
N LYS A 196 -12.15 -7.77 7.53
CA LYS A 196 -11.34 -8.93 7.90
C LYS A 196 -9.90 -8.66 7.51
N ALA A 197 -8.98 -9.06 8.36
CA ALA A 197 -7.56 -8.96 8.14
C ALA A 197 -6.89 -10.22 8.69
N ASN A 198 -5.70 -10.54 8.19
CA ASN A 198 -4.91 -11.63 8.70
C ASN A 198 -3.42 -11.31 8.70
N LYS A 199 -2.69 -12.01 9.58
CA LYS A 199 -1.24 -12.10 9.60
C LYS A 199 -0.85 -13.56 9.67
N SER A 200 0.08 -13.95 8.82
CA SER A 200 0.57 -15.32 8.75
C SER A 200 2.09 -15.30 8.78
N ILE A 201 2.65 -16.15 9.64
CA ILE A 201 4.09 -16.26 9.81
C ILE A 201 4.53 -17.73 9.72
N GLY A 202 5.77 -17.91 9.25
CA GLY A 202 6.51 -19.16 9.35
C GLY A 202 7.70 -18.96 10.28
N ILE A 203 8.13 -20.02 10.95
CA ILE A 203 9.29 -19.99 11.83
C ILE A 203 10.35 -20.91 11.23
N SER A 204 11.50 -20.35 10.86
CA SER A 204 12.68 -21.15 10.56
C SER A 204 13.14 -21.81 11.84
N TYR A 205 12.98 -23.12 11.89
CA TYR A 205 13.32 -23.90 13.05
C TYR A 205 14.19 -25.07 12.59
N ASP A 206 15.34 -25.26 13.23
CA ASP A 206 16.27 -26.35 12.87
C ASP A 206 15.76 -27.72 13.34
N GLY A 207 14.76 -27.75 14.21
CA GLY A 207 14.09 -28.99 14.64
C GLY A 207 12.73 -29.23 13.97
N ILE A 208 11.97 -30.18 14.51
CA ILE A 208 10.62 -30.49 14.02
C ILE A 208 9.65 -29.38 14.44
N PHE A 209 8.83 -28.91 13.50
CA PHE A 209 7.75 -27.97 13.78
C PHE A 209 6.63 -28.67 14.58
N ASP A 210 6.55 -28.37 15.88
CA ASP A 210 5.51 -28.92 16.76
C ASP A 210 4.25 -28.05 16.71
N GLU A 211 3.28 -28.47 15.89
CA GLU A 211 2.02 -27.77 15.72
C GLU A 211 1.21 -27.67 17.02
N ASN A 212 1.28 -28.67 17.91
CA ASN A 212 0.56 -28.63 19.18
C ASN A 212 1.12 -27.51 20.05
N TYR A 213 2.44 -27.47 20.17
CA TYR A 213 3.14 -26.45 20.93
C TYR A 213 2.77 -25.06 20.43
N PHE A 214 2.96 -24.78 19.13
CA PHE A 214 2.69 -23.45 18.59
C PHE A 214 1.22 -23.08 18.66
N PHE A 215 0.30 -24.04 18.55
CA PHE A 215 -1.12 -23.77 18.72
C PHE A 215 -1.47 -23.33 20.15
N GLU A 216 -0.88 -23.94 21.19
CA GLU A 216 -1.08 -23.47 22.56
C GLU A 216 -0.46 -22.08 22.79
N GLN A 217 0.68 -21.77 22.14
CA GLN A 217 1.27 -20.43 22.20
C GLN A 217 0.39 -19.37 21.55
N ILE A 218 -0.25 -19.66 20.41
CA ILE A 218 -1.25 -18.78 19.80
C ILE A 218 -2.39 -18.47 20.78
N ILE A 219 -2.92 -19.52 21.43
CA ILE A 219 -4.03 -19.38 22.38
C ILE A 219 -3.59 -18.48 23.54
N LYS A 220 -2.42 -18.75 24.12
CA LYS A 220 -1.85 -17.95 25.21
C LYS A 220 -1.67 -16.49 24.80
N THR A 221 -1.01 -16.22 23.67
CA THR A 221 -0.81 -14.87 23.12
C THR A 221 -2.12 -14.09 23.03
N ILE A 222 -3.22 -14.72 22.60
CA ILE A 222 -4.53 -14.04 22.47
C ILE A 222 -5.17 -13.81 23.85
N GLN A 223 -5.07 -14.78 24.77
CA GLN A 223 -5.64 -14.70 26.12
C GLN A 223 -4.91 -13.71 27.04
N ASP A 224 -3.60 -13.55 26.85
CA ASP A 224 -2.79 -12.56 27.59
C ASP A 224 -3.26 -11.13 27.30
N VAL A 225 -3.91 -10.90 26.16
CA VAL A 225 -4.57 -9.63 25.80
C VAL A 225 -6.07 -9.65 26.14
N ASN A 226 -6.46 -10.49 27.11
CA ASN A 226 -7.79 -10.55 27.70
C ASN A 226 -8.95 -10.90 26.75
N PHE A 227 -8.68 -11.50 25.60
CA PHE A 227 -9.73 -12.04 24.73
C PHE A 227 -10.37 -13.30 25.35
N GLN A 228 -11.68 -13.43 25.19
CA GLN A 228 -12.41 -14.59 25.68
C GLN A 228 -12.39 -15.72 24.65
N LEU A 229 -11.93 -16.91 25.04
CA LEU A 229 -12.03 -18.12 24.21
C LEU A 229 -13.50 -18.54 24.06
N ILE A 230 -13.93 -18.73 22.81
CA ILE A 230 -15.30 -19.11 22.43
C ILE A 230 -15.37 -20.57 21.98
N LEU A 231 -14.41 -20.99 21.15
CA LEU A 231 -14.35 -22.34 20.58
C LEU A 231 -12.89 -22.74 20.41
N LYS A 232 -12.57 -23.99 20.75
CA LYS A 232 -11.25 -24.59 20.50
C LYS A 232 -11.45 -25.94 19.82
N ASN A 233 -10.83 -26.14 18.66
CA ASN A 233 -10.76 -27.42 17.98
C ASN A 233 -9.30 -27.89 17.98
N GLN A 234 -8.99 -28.86 18.84
CA GLN A 234 -7.63 -29.37 18.99
C GLN A 234 -7.15 -30.16 17.78
N THR A 235 -8.04 -30.84 17.05
CA THR A 235 -7.67 -31.64 15.88
C THR A 235 -7.26 -30.76 14.72
N ASN A 236 -8.06 -29.73 14.44
CA ASN A 236 -7.82 -28.81 13.31
C ASN A 236 -6.93 -27.62 13.69
N LYS A 237 -6.40 -27.59 14.92
CA LYS A 237 -5.55 -26.50 15.44
C LYS A 237 -6.10 -25.11 15.17
N ILE A 238 -7.37 -24.91 15.51
CA ILE A 238 -8.08 -23.64 15.30
C ILE A 238 -8.89 -23.26 16.53
N SER A 239 -8.81 -22.00 16.90
CA SER A 239 -9.48 -21.44 18.07
C SER A 239 -10.06 -20.06 17.77
N TRP A 240 -11.23 -19.77 18.33
CA TRP A 240 -11.98 -18.53 18.13
C TRP A 240 -12.10 -17.79 19.44
N PHE A 241 -11.89 -16.49 19.38
CA PHE A 241 -11.93 -15.60 20.52
C PHE A 241 -12.75 -14.35 20.21
N CYS A 242 -13.35 -13.77 21.24
CA CYS A 242 -14.07 -12.51 21.10
C CYS A 242 -13.76 -11.56 22.27
N GLY A 243 -13.80 -10.27 21.95
CA GLY A 243 -13.66 -9.20 22.91
C GLY A 243 -14.22 -7.89 22.33
N THR A 244 -14.37 -6.90 23.19
CA THR A 244 -14.72 -5.53 22.79
C THR A 244 -13.55 -4.64 23.14
N ASP A 245 -13.08 -3.85 22.18
CA ASP A 245 -12.10 -2.81 22.47
C ASP A 245 -12.77 -1.67 23.24
N LEU A 246 -12.27 -1.38 24.44
CA LEU A 246 -12.76 -0.34 25.33
C LEU A 246 -12.50 1.06 24.78
N VAL A 247 -11.50 1.25 23.91
CA VAL A 247 -11.16 2.56 23.36
C VAL A 247 -12.15 2.96 22.26
N SER A 248 -12.38 2.07 21.30
CA SER A 248 -13.24 2.35 20.14
C SER A 248 -14.67 1.83 20.29
N GLY A 249 -14.96 1.01 21.31
CA GLY A 249 -16.25 0.35 21.52
C GLY A 249 -16.58 -0.74 20.49
N ASN A 250 -15.63 -1.12 19.63
CA ASN A 250 -15.86 -2.08 18.57
C ASN A 250 -15.62 -3.52 19.04
N ASP A 251 -16.54 -4.40 18.67
CA ASP A 251 -16.34 -5.84 18.82
C ASP A 251 -15.25 -6.35 17.88
N ILE A 252 -14.50 -7.33 18.36
CA ILE A 252 -13.44 -7.99 17.62
C ILE A 252 -13.62 -9.50 17.77
N LEU A 253 -13.64 -10.19 16.63
CA LEU A 253 -13.49 -11.64 16.58
C LEU A 253 -12.08 -11.97 16.10
N VAL A 254 -11.38 -12.82 16.84
CA VAL A 254 -10.04 -13.30 16.48
C VAL A 254 -10.08 -14.81 16.28
N ILE A 255 -9.38 -15.29 15.26
CA ILE A 255 -9.16 -16.71 15.02
C ILE A 255 -7.65 -16.93 15.04
N GLY A 256 -7.20 -17.82 15.91
CA GLY A 256 -5.81 -18.29 15.94
C GLY A 256 -5.75 -19.72 15.42
N GLN A 257 -4.87 -19.98 14.45
CA GLN A 257 -4.75 -21.31 13.85
C GLN A 257 -3.34 -21.70 13.42
N ILE A 258 -3.09 -23.01 13.38
CA ILE A 258 -1.98 -23.63 12.64
C ILE A 258 -2.56 -24.29 11.40
N ILE A 259 -1.98 -24.02 10.24
CA ILE A 259 -2.39 -24.62 8.97
C ILE A 259 -1.17 -24.78 8.08
N GLU A 260 -0.92 -25.96 7.52
CA GLU A 260 0.17 -26.20 6.55
C GLU A 260 1.54 -25.63 6.99
N GLY A 261 1.93 -25.87 8.25
CA GLY A 261 3.21 -25.42 8.81
C GLY A 261 3.33 -23.91 9.06
N LYS A 262 2.24 -23.14 8.93
CA LYS A 262 2.20 -21.71 9.27
C LYS A 262 1.30 -21.40 10.46
N ILE A 263 1.69 -20.34 11.16
CA ILE A 263 0.97 -19.72 12.27
C ILE A 263 0.15 -18.57 11.69
N GLU A 264 -1.14 -18.53 11.97
CA GLU A 264 -2.04 -17.54 11.38
C GLU A 264 -3.02 -16.97 12.39
N TRP A 265 -3.11 -15.63 12.41
CA TRP A 265 -4.14 -14.88 13.10
C TRP A 265 -5.05 -14.22 12.08
N LEU A 266 -6.35 -14.42 12.22
CA LEU A 266 -7.36 -13.68 11.48
C LEU A 266 -8.16 -12.84 12.47
N ALA A 267 -8.45 -11.60 12.12
CA ALA A 267 -9.23 -10.70 12.95
C ALA A 267 -10.35 -10.05 12.13
N ALA A 268 -11.49 -9.81 12.78
CA ALA A 268 -12.65 -9.18 12.16
C ALA A 268 -13.30 -8.16 13.10
N SER A 269 -13.56 -6.96 12.58
CA SER A 269 -14.14 -5.84 13.32
C SER A 269 -14.67 -4.78 12.34
N SER A 270 -15.54 -3.88 12.83
CA SER A 270 -15.99 -2.69 12.11
C SER A 270 -14.90 -1.64 11.93
N ASN A 271 -13.84 -1.68 12.74
CA ASN A 271 -12.74 -0.72 12.70
C ASN A 271 -11.46 -1.36 12.10
N PRO A 272 -11.07 -1.03 10.86
CA PRO A 272 -9.88 -1.61 10.23
C PRO A 272 -8.54 -1.18 10.87
N HIS A 273 -8.46 0.01 11.47
CA HIS A 273 -7.25 0.47 12.16
C HIS A 273 -6.98 -0.37 13.43
N LEU A 274 -8.05 -0.73 14.13
CA LEU A 274 -8.00 -1.64 15.28
C LEU A 274 -7.50 -3.02 14.86
N LEU A 275 -7.93 -3.54 13.70
CA LEU A 275 -7.44 -4.83 13.19
C LEU A 275 -5.93 -4.85 12.97
N ILE A 276 -5.39 -3.77 12.40
CA ILE A 276 -3.95 -3.64 12.18
C ILE A 276 -3.21 -3.65 13.52
N SER A 277 -3.71 -2.88 14.49
CA SER A 277 -3.11 -2.77 15.84
C SER A 277 -3.11 -4.12 16.58
N VAL A 278 -4.26 -4.81 16.58
CA VAL A 278 -4.41 -6.14 17.21
C VAL A 278 -3.48 -7.17 16.58
N LEU A 279 -3.45 -7.25 15.26
CA LEU A 279 -2.64 -8.25 14.56
C LEU A 279 -1.13 -7.97 14.71
N THR A 280 -0.71 -6.71 14.68
CA THR A 280 0.69 -6.34 14.96
C THR A 280 1.06 -6.67 16.39
N HIS A 281 0.17 -6.42 17.36
CA HIS A 281 0.40 -6.76 18.75
C HIS A 281 0.60 -8.27 18.96
N PHE A 282 -0.26 -9.11 18.38
CA PHE A 282 -0.12 -10.56 18.50
C PHE A 282 1.18 -11.08 17.90
N VAL A 283 1.56 -10.59 16.72
CA VAL A 283 2.84 -10.98 16.11
C VAL A 283 4.01 -10.59 17.01
N ASN A 284 3.99 -9.37 17.59
CA ASN A 284 5.05 -8.89 18.45
C ASN A 284 5.13 -9.63 19.79
N LEU A 285 3.99 -9.86 20.44
CA LEU A 285 3.92 -10.62 21.69
C LEU A 285 4.41 -12.05 21.49
N PHE A 286 3.96 -12.70 20.40
CA PHE A 286 4.41 -14.04 20.05
C PHE A 286 5.92 -14.10 19.79
N LYS A 287 6.46 -13.16 19.00
CA LYS A 287 7.92 -13.05 18.76
C LYS A 287 8.71 -12.92 20.07
N HIS A 288 8.26 -12.00 20.92
CA HIS A 288 8.89 -11.71 22.20
C HIS A 288 8.91 -12.96 23.09
N GLU A 289 7.79 -13.65 23.20
CA GLU A 289 7.68 -14.88 23.98
C GLU A 289 8.59 -15.98 23.42
N MET A 290 8.60 -16.20 22.10
CA MET A 290 9.45 -17.21 21.47
C MET A 290 10.95 -16.96 21.69
N LEU A 291 11.36 -15.68 21.73
CA LEU A 291 12.72 -15.29 22.09
C LEU A 291 13.02 -15.55 23.58
N GLN A 292 12.13 -15.11 24.47
CA GLN A 292 12.33 -15.23 25.91
C GLN A 292 12.49 -16.68 26.37
N ILE A 293 11.72 -17.60 25.78
CA ILE A 293 11.79 -19.03 26.10
C ILE A 293 12.88 -19.76 25.31
N GLY A 294 13.66 -19.05 24.48
CA GLY A 294 14.76 -19.61 23.69
C GLY A 294 14.32 -20.54 22.56
N ARG A 295 13.06 -20.45 22.09
CA ARG A 295 12.57 -21.25 20.96
C ARG A 295 13.12 -20.75 19.63
N ILE A 296 13.37 -19.45 19.54
CA ILE A 296 14.14 -18.81 18.48
C ILE A 296 15.29 -18.02 19.13
N SER A 297 16.42 -17.91 18.43
CA SER A 297 17.57 -17.11 18.83
C SER A 297 17.50 -15.66 18.34
N SER A 298 16.72 -15.40 17.29
CA SER A 298 16.54 -14.06 16.72
C SER A 298 15.18 -13.89 16.04
N GLU A 299 14.72 -12.65 15.90
CA GLU A 299 13.49 -12.34 15.16
C GLU A 299 13.58 -12.66 13.67
N ASP A 300 14.79 -12.71 13.11
CA ASP A 300 15.03 -13.04 11.70
C ASP A 300 14.64 -14.48 11.36
N GLN A 301 14.41 -15.31 12.39
CA GLN A 301 13.85 -16.64 12.22
C GLN A 301 12.33 -16.65 11.98
N ILE A 302 11.66 -15.49 12.07
CA ILE A 302 10.23 -15.36 11.84
C ILE A 302 9.98 -14.65 10.51
N TYR A 303 9.39 -15.39 9.57
CA TYR A 303 9.12 -14.93 8.21
C TYR A 303 7.66 -14.61 8.00
N SER A 304 7.37 -13.46 7.40
CA SER A 304 6.01 -13.10 7.00
C SER A 304 5.61 -13.84 5.72
N LEU A 305 4.44 -14.47 5.73
CA LEU A 305 3.94 -15.28 4.62
C LEU A 305 2.97 -14.48 3.75
N GLU A 306 3.51 -13.43 3.13
CA GLU A 306 2.80 -12.55 2.22
C GLU A 306 3.46 -12.61 0.83
N CYS A 307 2.65 -12.67 -0.23
CA CYS A 307 3.13 -12.57 -1.60
C CYS A 307 3.72 -11.17 -1.84
N LYS A 308 5.00 -11.10 -2.22
CA LYS A 308 5.74 -9.85 -2.50
C LYS A 308 5.09 -9.04 -3.62
N TYR A 309 4.39 -9.69 -4.53
CA TYR A 309 3.70 -9.05 -5.65
C TYR A 309 2.27 -8.60 -5.30
N CYS A 310 1.38 -9.53 -4.92
CA CYS A 310 -0.04 -9.21 -4.76
C CYS A 310 -0.50 -9.00 -3.30
N GLY A 311 0.36 -9.25 -2.31
CA GLY A 311 0.04 -9.09 -0.89
C GLY A 311 -0.87 -10.20 -0.33
N ASN A 312 -1.17 -11.23 -1.13
CA ASN A 312 -1.98 -12.35 -0.66
C ASN A 312 -1.19 -13.26 0.29
N THR A 313 -1.86 -13.80 1.29
CA THR A 313 -1.27 -14.80 2.17
C THR A 313 -0.89 -16.05 1.41
N LEU A 314 0.31 -16.56 1.67
CA LEU A 314 0.80 -17.76 1.02
C LEU A 314 0.15 -19.03 1.59
N PRO A 315 0.00 -20.09 0.79
CA PRO A 315 -0.75 -21.28 1.20
C PRO A 315 -0.10 -22.06 2.35
N TYR A 316 1.23 -22.16 2.39
CA TYR A 316 2.00 -22.93 3.39
C TYR A 316 3.35 -22.25 3.70
N PHE A 317 4.07 -22.73 4.71
CA PHE A 317 5.46 -22.31 4.94
C PHE A 317 6.43 -23.25 4.21
N PRO A 318 7.17 -22.79 3.18
CA PRO A 318 8.03 -23.68 2.39
C PRO A 318 9.29 -24.06 3.17
N GLY A 319 9.90 -25.20 2.81
CA GLY A 319 11.24 -25.55 3.29
C GLY A 319 12.30 -24.54 2.84
N ARG A 320 13.46 -24.55 3.52
CA ARG A 320 14.58 -23.64 3.23
C ARG A 320 15.00 -23.72 1.76
N GLY A 321 15.16 -22.55 1.12
CA GLY A 321 15.55 -22.41 -0.29
C GLY A 321 14.50 -22.87 -1.31
N LYS A 322 13.30 -23.30 -0.88
CA LYS A 322 12.22 -23.71 -1.78
C LYS A 322 11.37 -22.52 -2.21
N SER A 323 10.96 -22.52 -3.48
CA SER A 323 9.97 -21.58 -3.98
C SER A 323 8.57 -21.97 -3.53
N ILE A 324 7.71 -20.96 -3.42
CA ILE A 324 6.28 -21.10 -3.17
C ILE A 324 5.52 -20.19 -4.14
N GLU A 325 4.44 -20.73 -4.70
CA GLU A 325 3.56 -20.01 -5.62
C GLU A 325 2.40 -19.34 -4.88
N CYS A 326 2.11 -18.09 -5.22
CA CYS A 326 0.94 -17.40 -4.72
C CYS A 326 -0.34 -17.86 -5.43
N ASN A 327 -1.26 -18.49 -4.69
CA ASN A 327 -2.56 -18.96 -5.18
C ASN A 327 -3.52 -17.88 -5.75
N LYS A 328 -3.17 -16.59 -5.68
CA LYS A 328 -3.97 -15.48 -6.23
C LYS A 328 -3.41 -14.90 -7.52
N CYS A 329 -2.09 -14.86 -7.67
CA CYS A 329 -1.44 -14.19 -8.80
C CYS A 329 -0.37 -15.04 -9.49
N ASN A 330 -0.18 -16.28 -9.04
CA ASN A 330 0.76 -17.26 -9.57
C ASN A 330 2.24 -16.81 -9.54
N TYR A 331 2.55 -15.79 -8.74
CA TYR A 331 3.92 -15.32 -8.55
C TYR A 331 4.68 -16.31 -7.65
N GLU A 332 5.80 -16.82 -8.16
CA GLU A 332 6.73 -17.65 -7.40
C GLU A 332 7.74 -16.80 -6.63
N GLN A 333 8.00 -17.18 -5.38
CA GLN A 333 8.98 -16.50 -4.54
C GLN A 333 9.65 -17.45 -3.55
N ILE A 334 10.87 -17.11 -3.13
CA ILE A 334 11.57 -17.77 -2.03
C ILE A 334 11.42 -16.89 -0.77
N ILE A 335 11.08 -17.54 0.35
CA ILE A 335 10.83 -16.88 1.64
C ILE A 335 12.09 -16.75 2.48
N TRP A 336 12.93 -17.79 2.46
CA TRP A 336 14.13 -17.91 3.28
C TRP A 336 15.15 -18.83 2.61
N ASN A 337 16.42 -18.44 2.68
CA ASN A 337 17.54 -19.06 1.96
C ASN A 337 18.47 -19.84 2.87
#